data_AF-A0A847EER3-F1
#
_entry.id   AF-A0A847EER3-F1
#
_cell.length_a   1.000
_cell.length_b   1.000
_cell.length_c   1.000
_cell.angle_alpha   90.00
_cell.angle_beta   90.00
_cell.angle_gamma   90.00
#
_symmetry.space_group_name_H-M   'P 1'
#
loop_
_entity.id
_entity.type
_entity.pdbx_description
1 polymer ?
#
loop_
_entity_poly.entity_id
_entity_poly.type
_entity_poly.pdbx_seq_one_letter_code
_entity_poly.pdbx_strand_id
1 'polypeptide(L)' 'MVILGTIVGIILLFAGGVGLTITFINYDVVSLPWIEGLLTYGVFALLGLAVIALLLMMPHDD' A
#
# COMPACT_ATOMS: atom_id res chain seq x y z
N MET A 1 -0.95 19.35 7.05
CA MET A 1 -1.74 18.13 6.76
C MET A 1 -1.13 17.31 5.62
N VAL A 2 -0.64 17.95 4.55
CA VAL A 2 0.05 17.29 3.41
C VAL A 2 1.21 16.39 3.86
N ILE A 3 2.14 16.88 4.70
CA ILE A 3 3.30 16.11 5.16
C ILE A 3 2.89 14.81 5.88
N LEU A 4 1.89 14.87 6.76
CA LEU A 4 1.41 13.69 7.48
C LEU A 4 0.73 12.69 6.53
N GLY A 5 -0.07 13.19 5.57
CA GLY A 5 -0.65 12.36 4.52
C GLY A 5 0.42 11.66 3.68
N THR A 6 1.48 12.36 3.30
CA THR A 6 2.60 11.79 2.53
C THR A 6 3.31 10.69 3.31
N ILE A 7 3.60 10.92 4.60
CA ILE A 7 4.24 9.92 5.46
C ILE A 7 3.35 8.68 5.58
N VAL A 8 2.05 8.86 5.84
CA VAL A 8 1.09 7.74 5.92
C VAL A 8 1.02 6.96 4.60
N GLY A 9 0.94 7.68 3.47
CA GLY A 9 0.93 7.08 2.15
C GLY A 9 2.17 6.24 1.86
N ILE A 10 3.37 6.75 2.21
CA ILE A 10 4.63 6.03 2.05
C ILE A 10 4.68 4.78 2.94
N ILE A 11 4.27 4.89 4.21
CA ILE A 11 4.27 3.75 5.14
C ILE A 11 3.35 2.65 4.63
N LEU A 12 2.14 3.00 4.20
CA LEU A 12 1.17 2.04 3.66
C LEU A 12 1.70 1.37 2.39
N LEU A 13 2.32 2.14 1.49
CA LEU A 13 2.88 1.62 0.25
C LEU A 13 4.04 0.64 0.53
N PHE A 14 4.95 0.99 1.45
CA PHE A 14 6.05 0.12 1.85
C PHE A 14 5.55 -1.15 2.55
N ALA A 15 4.64 -1.01 3.52
CA ALA A 15 4.06 -2.15 4.23
C ALA A 15 3.33 -3.09 3.26
N GLY A 16 2.58 -2.55 2.31
CA GLY A 16 1.91 -3.32 1.27
C GLY A 16 2.89 -4.03 0.35
N GLY A 17 3.89 -3.32 -0.18
CA GLY A 17 4.89 -3.91 -1.09
C GLY A 17 5.72 -5.02 -0.44
N VAL A 18 6.22 -4.77 0.78
CA VAL A 18 6.99 -5.77 1.55
C VAL A 18 6.11 -6.96 1.92
N GLY A 19 4.89 -6.70 2.42
CA GLY A 19 3.95 -7.76 2.79
C GLY A 19 3.58 -8.65 1.61
N LEU A 20 3.26 -8.06 0.44
CA LEU A 20 3.01 -8.81 -0.79
C LEU A 20 4.22 -9.66 -1.17
N THR A 21 5.42 -9.09 -1.15
CA THR A 21 6.66 -9.83 -1.47
C THR A 21 6.83 -11.04 -0.56
N ILE A 22 6.61 -10.87 0.75
CA ILE A 22 6.65 -11.98 1.72
C ILE A 22 5.56 -13.01 1.39
N THR A 23 4.33 -12.58 1.08
CA THR A 23 3.24 -13.49 0.72
C THR A 23 3.58 -14.36 -0.49
N PHE A 24 4.14 -13.76 -1.55
CA PHE A 24 4.54 -14.50 -2.75
C PHE A 24 5.70 -15.46 -2.55
N ILE A 25 6.61 -15.18 -1.61
CA ILE A 25 7.77 -16.03 -1.33
C ILE A 25 7.41 -17.21 -0.42
N ASN A 26 6.48 -17.03 0.52
CA ASN A 26 6.30 -17.95 1.64
C ASN A 26 5.04 -18.81 1.57
N TYR A 27 4.07 -18.49 0.71
CA TYR A 27 2.81 -19.24 0.63
C TYR A 27 2.53 -19.75 -0.77
N ASP A 28 1.99 -20.96 -0.84
CA ASP A 28 1.58 -21.58 -2.10
C ASP A 28 0.46 -20.79 -2.77
N VAL A 29 0.52 -20.70 -4.09
CA VAL A 29 -0.46 -19.98 -4.90
C VAL A 29 -1.85 -20.59 -4.68
N VAL A 30 -2.86 -19.73 -4.47
CA VAL A 30 -4.26 -20.09 -4.15
C VAL A 30 -4.47 -20.71 -2.75
N SER A 31 -3.43 -20.86 -1.93
CA SER A 31 -3.64 -21.20 -0.52
C SER A 31 -4.39 -20.07 0.21
N LEU A 32 -5.15 -20.42 1.25
CA LEU A 32 -5.88 -19.42 2.03
C LEU A 32 -4.98 -18.29 2.57
N PRO A 33 -3.79 -18.56 3.18
CA PRO A 33 -2.89 -17.50 3.62
C PRO A 33 -2.33 -16.63 2.48
N TRP A 34 -2.17 -17.21 1.28
CA TRP A 34 -1.74 -16.46 0.10
C TRP A 34 -2.82 -15.46 -0.34
N ILE A 35 -4.08 -15.88 -0.38
CA ILE A 35 -5.22 -15.00 -0.72
C ILE A 35 -5.40 -13.91 0.34
N GLU A 36 -5.35 -14.25 1.63
CA GLU A 36 -5.46 -13.30 2.73
C GLU A 36 -4.31 -12.27 2.72
N GLY A 37 -3.09 -12.72 2.43
CA GLY A 37 -1.93 -11.85 2.25
C GLY A 37 -2.10 -10.90 1.08
N LEU A 38 -2.58 -11.39 -0.08
CA LEU A 38 -2.87 -10.55 -1.23
C LEU A 38 -3.93 -9.49 -0.93
N LEU A 39 -5.03 -9.87 -0.27
CA LEU A 39 -6.09 -8.92 0.09
C LEU A 39 -5.60 -7.88 1.09
N THR A 40 -4.87 -8.30 2.13
CA THR A 40 -4.39 -7.39 3.18
C THR A 40 -3.34 -6.43 2.64
N TYR A 41 -2.24 -6.97 2.11
CA TYR A 41 -1.11 -6.16 1.69
C TYR A 41 -1.34 -5.48 0.34
N GLY A 42 -2.19 -6.05 -0.51
CA GLY A 42 -2.67 -5.40 -1.74
C GLY A 42 -3.50 -4.16 -1.43
N VAL A 43 -4.42 -4.23 -0.45
CA VAL A 43 -5.17 -3.05 0.00
C VAL A 43 -4.23 -1.99 0.58
N PHE A 44 -3.22 -2.36 1.37
CA PHE A 44 -2.25 -1.40 1.90
C PHE A 44 -1.46 -0.69 0.79
N ALA A 45 -0.99 -1.44 -0.21
CA ALA A 45 -0.28 -0.87 -1.35
C ALA A 45 -1.18 0.09 -2.16
N LEU A 46 -2.42 -0.31 -2.44
CA LEU A 46 -3.38 0.51 -3.19
C LEU A 46 -3.78 1.77 -2.42
N LEU A 47 -4.03 1.67 -1.11
CA LEU A 47 -4.35 2.82 -0.28
C LEU A 47 -3.16 3.78 -0.15
N GLY A 48 -1.95 3.25 0.04
CA GLY A 48 -0.73 4.06 0.07
C GLY A 48 -0.54 4.84 -1.24
N LEU A 49 -0.71 4.16 -2.38
CA LEU A 49 -0.65 4.79 -3.70
C LEU A 49 -1.75 5.84 -3.87
N ALA A 50 -2.98 5.53 -3.49
CA ALA A 50 -4.12 6.44 -3.60
C ALA A 50 -3.91 7.71 -2.77
N VAL A 51 -3.42 7.59 -1.53
CA VAL A 51 -3.11 8.75 -0.68
C VAL A 51 -2.05 9.63 -1.32
N ILE A 52 -0.96 9.05 -1.82
CA ILE A 52 0.10 9.82 -2.50
C ILE A 52 -0.45 10.50 -3.77
N ALA A 53 -1.19 9.76 -4.59
CA ALA A 53 -1.76 10.30 -5.83
C ALA A 53 -2.71 11.47 -5.56
N LEU A 54 -3.59 11.34 -4.56
CA LEU A 54 -4.52 12.42 -4.17
C LEU A 54 -3.77 13.67 -3.69
N LEU A 55 -2.69 13.49 -2.92
CA LEU A 55 -1.87 14.62 -2.46
C LEU A 55 -1.14 15.32 -3.63
N LEU A 56 -0.67 14.56 -4.61
CA LEU A 56 -0.04 15.11 -5.82
C LEU A 56 -1.04 15.84 -6.73
N MET A 57 -2.31 15.43 -6.73
CA MET A 57 -3.38 16.05 -7.52
C MET A 57 -4.04 17.24 -6.81
N MET A 58 -3.73 17.48 -5.53
CA MET A 58 -4.32 18.56 -4.77
C MET A 58 -3.78 19.90 -5.30
N PRO A 59 -4.65 20.90 -5.58
CA PRO A 59 -4.19 22.22 -6.00
C PRO A 59 -3.25 22.80 -4.96
N HIS A 60 -2.08 23.25 -5.40
CA HIS A 60 -1.18 24.04 -4.56
C HIS A 60 -1.44 25.49 -4.96
N ASP A 61 -2.02 26.25 -4.03
CA ASP A 61 -2.14 27.70 -4.19
C ASP A 61 -0.73 28.27 -3.98
N ASP A 62 0.03 28.36 -5.07
CA ASP A 62 1.36 29.00 -5.12
C ASP A 62 1.24 30.54 -5.06
#